data_AF-A0A1H3X458-F1
#
_entry.id   AF-A0A1H3X458-F1
#
_cell.length_a   1.000
_cell.length_b   1.000
_cell.length_c   1.000
_cell.angle_alpha   90.00
_cell.angle_beta   90.00
_cell.angle_gamma   90.00
#
_symmetry.space_group_name_H-M   'P 1'
#
loop_
_entity.id
_entity.type
_entity.pdbx_description
1 polymer ?
#
loop_
_entity_poly.entity_id
_entity_poly.type
_entity_poly.pdbx_seq_one_letter_code
_entity_poly.pdbx_strand_id
1 'polypeptide(L)'
;MHKDIFRHSSTRRTITRFMSAILIAVSIEALLLMFKSVLGDGEMLAGAVEMMFSAAGLLVALGMYVFLGAKAEKAMVELRQSKPD
;
A
#
# COMPACT_ATOMS: atom_id res chain seq x y z
N MET A 1 -6.94 5.27 28.15
CA MET A 1 -6.82 6.00 26.87
C MET A 1 -5.42 5.98 26.23
N HIS A 2 -4.34 5.60 26.93
CA HIS A 2 -3.01 5.39 26.30
C HIS A 2 -2.93 4.12 25.43
N LYS A 3 -3.78 3.12 25.70
CA LYS A 3 -3.71 1.79 25.08
C LYS A 3 -4.21 1.74 23.63
N ASP A 4 -5.15 2.60 23.25
CA ASP A 4 -5.84 2.50 21.96
C ASP A 4 -4.99 3.04 20.79
N ILE A 5 -4.12 4.03 21.08
CA ILE A 5 -3.24 4.66 20.10
C ILE A 5 -2.12 3.71 19.66
N PHE A 6 -1.48 3.00 20.60
CA PHE A 6 -0.44 2.02 20.28
C PHE A 6 -0.99 0.81 19.52
N ARG A 7 -2.23 0.39 19.80
CA ARG A 7 -2.91 -0.65 18.99
C ARG A 7 -3.07 -0.21 17.54
N HIS A 8 -3.46 1.04 17.28
CA HIS A 8 -3.58 1.56 15.92
C HIS A 8 -2.26 1.59 15.17
N SER A 9 -1.15 1.95 15.82
CA SER A 9 0.19 1.92 15.23
C SER A 9 0.63 0.50 14.85
N SER A 10 0.44 -0.48 15.74
CA SER A 10 0.77 -1.88 15.45
C SER A 10 -0.10 -2.46 14.32
N THR A 11 -1.40 -2.21 14.34
CA THR A 11 -2.32 -2.68 13.30
C THR A 11 -2.00 -2.07 11.94
N ARG A 12 -1.72 -0.76 11.88
CA ARG A 12 -1.34 -0.08 10.63
C ARG A 12 -0.03 -0.63 10.06
N ARG A 13 0.96 -0.90 10.91
CA ARG A 13 2.23 -1.51 10.49
C ARG A 13 2.03 -2.92 9.92
N THR A 14 1.20 -3.74 10.56
CA THR A 14 0.88 -5.09 10.08
C THR A 14 0.14 -5.05 8.74
N ILE A 15 -0.89 -4.20 8.61
CA ILE A 15 -1.65 -4.02 7.37
C ILE A 15 -0.73 -3.54 6.24
N THR A 16 0.10 -2.54 6.49
CA THR A 16 1.02 -2.01 5.46
C THR A 16 1.96 -3.10 4.96
N ARG A 17 2.54 -3.91 5.86
CA ARG A 17 3.41 -5.03 5.50
C ARG A 17 2.69 -6.12 4.70
N PHE A 18 1.47 -6.46 5.10
CA PHE A 18 0.64 -7.43 4.39
C PHE A 18 0.31 -6.95 2.97
N MET A 19 -0.13 -5.70 2.84
CA MET A 19 -0.41 -5.09 1.53
C MET A 19 0.85 -4.97 0.65
N SER A 20 2.01 -4.66 1.24
CA SER A 20 3.28 -4.66 0.50
C SER A 20 3.66 -6.03 -0.04
N ALA A 21 3.42 -7.11 0.72
CA ALA A 21 3.67 -8.47 0.23
C ALA A 21 2.76 -8.82 -0.97
N ILE A 22 1.49 -8.43 -0.91
CA ILE A 22 0.55 -8.57 -2.04
C ILE A 22 1.04 -7.77 -3.24
N LEU A 23 1.45 -6.51 -3.05
CA LEU A 23 2.00 -5.68 -4.12
C LEU A 23 3.18 -6.36 -4.81
N ILE A 24 4.11 -6.91 -4.04
CA ILE A 24 5.28 -7.61 -4.58
C ILE A 24 4.84 -8.82 -5.41
N ALA A 25 3.95 -9.65 -4.89
CA ALA A 25 3.44 -10.82 -5.60
C ALA A 25 2.74 -10.46 -6.92
N VAL A 26 1.82 -9.48 -6.88
CA VAL A 26 1.10 -9.00 -8.06
C VAL A 26 2.06 -8.38 -9.08
N SER A 27 3.07 -7.62 -8.61
CA SER A 27 4.05 -7.00 -9.51
C SER A 27 4.93 -8.04 -10.21
N ILE A 28 5.37 -9.07 -9.50
CA ILE A 28 6.14 -10.17 -10.09
C ILE A 28 5.30 -10.94 -11.11
N GLU A 29 4.04 -11.24 -10.78
CA GLU A 29 3.15 -11.95 -11.70
C GLU A 29 2.87 -11.14 -12.97
N ALA A 30 2.65 -9.81 -12.83
CA ALA A 30 2.45 -8.93 -13.98
C ALA A 30 3.68 -8.87 -14.91
N LEU A 31 4.89 -8.85 -14.33
CA LEU A 31 6.14 -8.90 -15.09
C LEU A 31 6.31 -10.24 -15.82
N LEU A 32 6.00 -11.36 -15.17
CA LEU A 32 6.05 -12.68 -15.79
C LEU A 32 5.04 -12.79 -16.94
N LEU A 33 3.84 -12.25 -16.77
CA LEU A 33 2.81 -12.21 -17.81
C LEU A 33 3.24 -11.35 -19.00
N MET A 34 3.86 -10.20 -18.74
CA MET A 34 4.44 -9.34 -19.78
C MET A 34 5.52 -10.09 -20.55
N PHE A 35 6.46 -10.77 -19.88
CA PHE A 35 7.48 -11.56 -20.56
C PHE A 35 6.90 -12.69 -21.40
N LYS A 36 5.88 -13.41 -20.90
CA LYS A 36 5.17 -14.44 -21.68
C LYS A 36 4.53 -13.84 -22.94
N SER A 37 3.93 -12.67 -22.83
CA SER A 37 3.29 -12.01 -23.98
C SER A 37 4.29 -11.61 -25.07
N VAL A 38 5.51 -11.24 -24.68
CA VAL A 38 6.58 -10.87 -25.62
C VAL A 38 7.22 -12.09 -26.29
N LEU A 39 7.25 -13.25 -25.60
CA LEU A 39 7.93 -14.46 -26.08
C LEU A 39 7.12 -15.32 -27.06
N GLY A 40 5.86 -15.01 -27.33
CA GLY A 40 5.11 -15.73 -28.36
C GLY A 40 3.59 -15.69 -28.26
N ASP A 41 3.03 -15.10 -27.20
CA ASP A 41 1.59 -15.14 -26.95
C ASP A 41 1.01 -13.73 -26.73
N GLY A 42 0.96 -12.95 -27.81
CA GLY A 42 0.55 -11.54 -27.80
C GLY A 42 -0.86 -11.29 -27.27
N GLU A 43 -1.71 -12.32 -27.20
CA GLU A 43 -3.05 -12.24 -26.58
C GLU A 43 -2.98 -11.91 -25.08
N MET A 44 -1.89 -12.26 -24.38
CA MET A 44 -1.73 -11.98 -22.96
C MET A 44 -1.28 -10.54 -22.65
N LEU A 45 -0.91 -9.76 -23.67
CA LEU A 45 -0.32 -8.42 -23.48
C LEU A 45 -1.32 -7.46 -22.84
N ALA A 46 -2.58 -7.49 -23.29
CA ALA A 46 -3.65 -6.68 -22.71
C ALA A 46 -3.85 -7.00 -21.21
N GLY A 47 -3.89 -8.30 -20.86
CA GLY A 47 -4.00 -8.73 -19.47
C GLY A 47 -2.81 -8.31 -18.60
N ALA A 48 -1.59 -8.35 -19.15
CA ALA A 48 -0.40 -7.86 -18.45
C ALA A 48 -0.49 -6.35 -18.13
N VAL A 49 -0.95 -5.56 -19.10
CA VAL A 49 -1.11 -4.11 -18.95
C VAL A 49 -2.17 -3.79 -17.90
N GLU A 50 -3.34 -4.42 -17.95
CA GLU A 50 -4.41 -4.24 -16.95
C GLU A 50 -3.97 -4.63 -15.53
N MET A 51 -3.19 -5.72 -15.43
CA MET A 51 -2.63 -6.15 -14.15
C MET A 51 -1.60 -5.15 -13.61
N MET A 52 -0.76 -4.58 -14.46
CA MET A 52 0.17 -3.50 -14.07
C MET A 52 -0.56 -2.23 -13.63
N PHE A 53 -1.65 -1.85 -14.32
CA PHE A 53 -2.50 -0.73 -13.88
C PHE A 53 -3.12 -1.00 -12.50
N SER A 54 -3.59 -2.21 -12.26
CA SER A 54 -4.12 -2.63 -10.96
C SER A 54 -3.06 -2.55 -9.85
N ALA A 55 -1.83 -3.01 -10.13
CA ALA A 55 -0.70 -2.92 -9.21
C ALA A 55 -0.34 -1.46 -8.90
N ALA A 56 -0.30 -0.60 -9.92
CA ALA A 56 -0.04 0.83 -9.76
C ALA A 56 -1.14 1.51 -8.91
N GLY A 57 -2.42 1.20 -9.18
CA GLY A 57 -3.55 1.70 -8.39
C GLY A 57 -3.47 1.28 -6.93
N LEU A 58 -3.15 0.01 -6.66
CA LEU A 58 -2.97 -0.52 -5.31
C LEU A 58 -1.80 0.16 -4.59
N LEU A 59 -0.70 0.45 -5.30
CA LEU A 59 0.47 1.14 -4.75
C LEU A 59 0.15 2.59 -4.38
N VAL A 60 -0.58 3.32 -5.24
CA VAL A 60 -1.05 4.68 -4.96
C VAL A 60 -2.01 4.67 -3.76
N ALA A 61 -2.97 3.75 -3.70
CA ALA A 61 -3.89 3.62 -2.59
C ALA A 61 -3.17 3.33 -1.27
N LEU A 62 -2.17 2.44 -1.28
CA LEU A 62 -1.34 2.15 -0.11
C LEU A 62 -0.53 3.38 0.31
N GLY A 63 0.04 4.12 -0.64
CA GLY A 63 0.76 5.37 -0.39
C GLY A 63 -0.13 6.41 0.28
N MET A 64 -1.35 6.60 -0.23
CA MET A 64 -2.36 7.47 0.40
C MET A 64 -2.71 7.02 1.81
N TYR A 65 -2.96 5.73 2.03
CA TYR A 65 -3.26 5.17 3.35
C TYR A 65 -2.15 5.46 4.37
N VAL A 66 -0.88 5.22 3.99
CA VAL A 66 0.28 5.45 4.86
C VAL A 66 0.47 6.95 5.14
N PHE A 67 0.32 7.80 4.11
CA PHE A 67 0.44 9.25 4.24
C PHE A 67 -0.61 9.84 5.19
N LEU A 68 -1.89 9.48 4.99
CA LEU A 68 -2.99 9.91 5.85
C LEU A 68 -2.80 9.40 7.29
N GLY A 69 -2.36 8.15 7.45
CA GLY A 69 -2.04 7.58 8.76
C GLY A 69 -0.94 8.37 9.50
N ALA A 70 0.13 8.74 8.80
CA ALA A 70 1.22 9.54 9.38
C ALA A 70 0.78 10.98 9.70
N LYS A 71 -0.07 11.58 8.85
CA LYS A 71 -0.64 12.92 9.08
C LYS A 71 -1.53 12.95 10.31
N ALA A 72 -2.39 11.94 10.49
CA ALA A 72 -3.27 11.83 11.66
C ALA A 72 -2.48 11.67 12.96
N GLU A 73 -1.38 10.92 12.97
CA GLU A 73 -0.52 10.79 14.14
C GLU A 73 0.15 12.11 14.53
N LYS A 74 0.66 12.87 13.55
CA LYS A 74 1.26 14.19 13.81
C LYS A 74 0.25 15.15 14.42
N ALA A 75 -0.95 15.25 13.84
CA ALA A 75 -2.00 16.14 14.33
C ALA A 75 -2.40 15.82 15.79
N MET A 76 -2.47 14.54 16.17
CA MET A 76 -2.78 14.16 17.55
C MET A 76 -1.66 14.51 18.54
N VAL A 77 -0.39 14.39 18.13
CA VAL A 77 0.75 14.76 18.98
C VAL A 77 0.77 16.27 19.21
N GLU A 78 0.54 17.07 18.16
CA GLU A 78 0.46 18.54 18.25
C GLU A 78 -0.67 19.00 19.18
N LEU A 79 -1.88 18.44 19.02
CA LEU A 79 -3.02 18.73 19.90
C LEU A 79 -2.76 18.43 21.39
N ARG A 80 -1.90 17.45 21.68
CA ARG A 80 -1.55 17.09 23.05
C ARG A 80 -0.50 18.04 23.64
N GLN A 81 0.36 18.64 22.82
CA GLN A 81 1.34 19.63 23.25
C GLN A 81 0.72 21.01 23.49
N SER A 82 -0.40 21.32 22.83
CA SER A 82 -1.07 22.63 22.93
C SER A 82 -2.02 22.77 24.12
N LYS A 83 -2.23 21.72 24.93
CA LYS A 83 -3.03 21.81 26.16
C LYS A 83 -2.10 21.97 27.37
N PRO A 84 -1.88 23.19 27.89
CA PRO A 84 -1.20 23.36 29.17
C PRO A 84 -2.09 22.79 30.29
N ASP A 85 -1.46 22.11 31.24
CA ASP A 85 -2.08 21.64 32.49
C ASP A 85 -2.58 22.81 33.35
#